data_AF-A0A9X5U2V9-F1
#
_entry.id   AF-A0A9X5U2V9-F1
#
_cell.length_a   1.000
_cell.length_b   1.000
_cell.length_c   1.000
_cell.angle_alpha   90.00
_cell.angle_beta   90.00
_cell.angle_gamma   90.00
#
_symmetry.space_group_name_H-M   'P 1'
#
loop_
_entity.id
_entity.type
_entity.pdbx_description
1 polymer ?
#
loop_
_entity_poly.entity_id
_entity_poly.type
_entity_poly.pdbx_seq_one_letter_code
_entity_poly.pdbx_strand_id
1 'polypeptide(L)'
;MNNLQVSMNHKKITIDNNIVIDFMEEFPNKLKEFFTLSGNSYVFDREITYLSEKANIIIVISHKIKIYIIFKDYIYLDNTILNSKIVRRFIKKYPILASSYELINPMKLEFKNSNIVWDCLSFTYDAKQAAITLLITTLN
;
A
#
# COMPACT_ATOMS: atom_id res chain seq x y z
N MET A 1 -7.10 -11.94 12.65
CA MET A 1 -7.44 -10.68 11.94
C MET A 1 -6.23 -10.38 11.09
N ASN A 2 -6.35 -10.38 9.76
CA ASN A 2 -5.18 -10.41 8.86
C ASN A 2 -4.42 -9.07 8.89
N ASN A 3 -3.48 -8.92 9.81
CA ASN A 3 -2.75 -7.68 10.04
C ASN A 3 -1.67 -7.49 8.98
N LEU A 4 -1.76 -6.38 8.24
CA LEU A 4 -0.78 -6.02 7.22
C LEU A 4 0.40 -5.24 7.83
N GLN A 5 1.59 -5.57 7.37
CA GLN A 5 2.81 -4.79 7.53
C GLN A 5 3.45 -4.54 6.17
N VAL A 6 3.94 -3.32 5.97
CA VAL A 6 4.69 -2.93 4.78
C VAL A 6 6.09 -2.57 5.25
N SER A 7 7.11 -3.24 4.72
CA SER A 7 8.50 -2.89 5.02
C SER A 7 8.86 -1.66 4.19
N MET A 8 9.39 -0.59 4.79
CA MET A 8 9.75 0.62 4.03
C MET A 8 11.15 0.53 3.41
N ASN A 9 12.04 -0.22 4.07
CA ASN A 9 13.43 -0.49 3.69
C ASN A 9 13.61 -1.76 2.84
N HIS A 10 12.56 -2.55 2.65
CA HIS A 10 12.55 -3.71 1.77
C HIS A 10 11.27 -3.67 0.94
N LYS A 11 11.30 -4.13 -0.32
CA LYS A 11 10.08 -4.24 -1.14
C LYS A 11 9.31 -5.49 -0.70
N LYS A 12 8.79 -5.46 0.54
CA LYS A 12 8.14 -6.57 1.24
C LYS A 12 6.80 -6.15 1.82
N ILE A 13 5.81 -7.03 1.69
CA ILE A 13 4.60 -6.99 2.51
C ILE A 13 4.46 -8.27 3.32
N THR A 14 3.89 -8.15 4.52
CA THR A 14 3.67 -9.28 5.42
C THR A 14 2.25 -9.25 5.96
N ILE A 15 1.56 -10.38 5.92
CA ILE A 15 0.20 -10.53 6.46
C ILE A 15 0.25 -11.57 7.58
N ASP A 16 -0.22 -11.19 8.77
CA ASP A 16 -0.24 -12.03 9.99
C ASP A 16 1.12 -12.64 10.37
N ASN A 17 2.22 -12.01 9.97
CA ASN A 17 3.60 -12.52 10.14
C ASN A 17 3.89 -13.86 9.45
N ASN A 18 2.91 -14.44 8.74
CA ASN A 18 3.00 -15.77 8.16
C ASN A 18 3.07 -15.75 6.64
N ILE A 19 2.41 -14.79 6.00
CA ILE A 19 2.44 -14.62 4.56
C ILE A 19 3.40 -13.48 4.26
N VAL A 20 4.61 -13.81 3.80
CA VAL A 20 5.63 -12.84 3.39
C VAL A 20 5.73 -12.85 1.87
N ILE A 21 5.56 -11.68 1.27
CA ILE A 21 5.76 -11.48 -0.17
C ILE A 21 6.96 -10.54 -0.33
N ASP A 22 8.07 -11.10 -0.78
CA ASP A 22 9.28 -10.37 -1.14
C ASP A 22 9.32 -10.11 -2.65
N PHE A 23 9.01 -8.89 -3.04
CA PHE A 23 8.98 -8.49 -4.45
C PHE A 23 10.38 -8.36 -5.09
N MET A 24 11.46 -8.60 -4.34
CA MET A 24 12.82 -8.74 -4.88
C MET A 24 13.24 -10.20 -5.12
N GLU A 25 12.46 -11.17 -4.64
CA GLU A 25 12.71 -12.60 -4.81
C GLU A 25 11.61 -13.24 -5.69
N GLU A 26 11.46 -14.57 -5.65
CA GLU A 26 10.42 -15.31 -6.40
C GLU A 26 8.99 -15.11 -5.85
N PHE A 27 8.54 -13.85 -5.76
CA PHE A 27 7.18 -13.49 -5.37
C PHE A 27 6.05 -14.08 -6.22
N PRO A 28 6.20 -14.41 -7.53
CA PRO A 28 5.09 -14.93 -8.33
C PRO A 28 4.48 -16.21 -7.75
N ASN A 29 5.29 -17.08 -7.14
CA ASN A 29 4.82 -18.31 -6.50
C ASN A 29 3.97 -18.00 -5.26
N LYS A 30 4.40 -17.04 -4.44
CA LYS A 30 3.65 -16.59 -3.26
C LYS A 30 2.32 -15.92 -3.62
N LEU A 31 2.28 -15.18 -4.73
CA LEU A 31 1.02 -14.63 -5.22
C LEU A 31 0.03 -15.72 -5.61
N LYS A 32 0.46 -16.75 -6.35
CA LYS A 32 -0.40 -17.89 -6.72
C LYS A 32 -0.89 -18.69 -5.51
N GLU A 33 -0.10 -18.75 -4.43
CA GLU A 33 -0.44 -19.47 -3.21
C GLU A 33 -1.52 -18.74 -2.38
N PHE A 34 -1.50 -17.41 -2.34
CA PHE A 34 -2.31 -16.63 -1.39
C PHE A 34 -3.31 -15.65 -2.03
N PHE A 35 -3.23 -15.40 -3.33
CA PHE A 35 -4.06 -14.44 -4.05
C PHE A 35 -4.77 -15.13 -5.22
N THR A 36 -6.01 -14.71 -5.48
CA THR A 36 -6.75 -15.14 -6.66
C THR A 36 -6.47 -14.19 -7.83
N LEU A 37 -6.17 -14.76 -9.00
CA LEU A 37 -6.07 -14.01 -10.24
C LEU A 37 -7.48 -13.64 -10.74
N SER A 38 -7.77 -12.35 -10.81
CA SER A 38 -9.01 -11.77 -11.34
C SER A 38 -8.67 -10.76 -12.43
N GLY A 39 -8.98 -11.11 -13.67
CA GLY A 39 -8.53 -10.37 -14.86
C GLY A 39 -7.00 -10.26 -14.89
N ASN A 40 -6.50 -9.02 -14.87
CA ASN A 40 -5.05 -8.71 -14.89
C ASN A 40 -4.50 -8.39 -13.49
N SER A 41 -5.19 -8.80 -12.43
CA SER A 41 -4.84 -8.45 -11.05
C SER A 41 -4.90 -9.65 -10.12
N TYR A 42 -3.99 -9.69 -9.15
CA TYR A 42 -4.02 -10.62 -8.03
C TYR A 42 -4.75 -9.94 -6.87
N VAL A 43 -5.80 -10.57 -6.37
CA VAL A 43 -6.64 -10.06 -5.28
C VAL A 43 -6.44 -10.95 -4.05
N PHE A 44 -6.21 -10.33 -2.91
CA PHE A 44 -6.20 -11.07 -1.64
C PHE A 44 -7.65 -11.27 -1.19
N ASP A 45 -8.13 -12.51 -1.24
CA ASP A 45 -9.55 -12.83 -1.04
C ASP A 45 -10.06 -12.65 0.39
N ARG A 46 -9.16 -12.34 1.32
CA ARG A 46 -9.49 -12.11 2.72
C ARG A 46 -9.31 -10.63 3.04
N GLU A 47 -10.22 -10.11 3.86
CA GLU A 47 -10.07 -8.76 4.38
C GLU A 47 -8.83 -8.68 5.29
N ILE A 48 -8.06 -7.60 5.13
CA ILE A 48 -6.95 -7.26 6.01
C ILE A 48 -7.30 -6.14 6.97
N THR A 49 -6.52 -6.03 8.04
CA THR A 49 -6.51 -4.86 8.91
C THR A 49 -5.18 -4.16 8.77
N TYR A 50 -5.24 -2.88 8.40
CA TYR A 50 -4.06 -2.04 8.26
C TYR A 50 -4.35 -0.66 8.83
N LEU A 51 -3.42 -0.14 9.63
CA LEU A 51 -3.59 1.15 10.32
C LEU A 51 -4.90 1.25 11.10
N SER A 52 -5.30 0.13 11.72
CA SER A 52 -6.55 -0.05 12.48
C SER A 52 -7.84 0.08 11.65
N GLU A 53 -7.77 -0.01 10.32
CA GLU A 53 -8.91 0.04 9.41
C GLU A 53 -8.97 -1.23 8.56
N LYS A 54 -10.16 -1.58 8.07
CA LYS A 54 -10.34 -2.69 7.13
C LYS A 54 -9.93 -2.29 5.73
N ALA A 55 -9.20 -3.17 5.06
CA ALA A 55 -8.71 -2.93 3.71
C ALA A 55 -8.66 -4.21 2.87
N ASN A 56 -8.51 -4.02 1.57
CA ASN A 56 -8.23 -5.05 0.58
C ASN A 56 -6.85 -4.81 -0.04
N ILE A 57 -6.20 -5.87 -0.51
CA ILE A 57 -4.95 -5.78 -1.27
C ILE A 57 -5.21 -6.23 -2.71
N ILE A 58 -4.81 -5.40 -3.66
CA ILE A 58 -4.84 -5.72 -5.10
C ILE A 58 -3.45 -5.48 -5.66
N ILE A 59 -2.92 -6.44 -6.41
CA ILE A 59 -1.61 -6.36 -7.04
C ILE A 59 -1.78 -6.50 -8.54
N VAL A 60 -1.26 -5.53 -9.29
CA VAL A 60 -1.23 -5.54 -10.75
C VAL A 60 0.21 -5.65 -11.20
N ILE A 61 0.50 -6.66 -12.01
CA ILE A 61 1.84 -6.91 -12.56
C ILE A 61 1.76 -6.69 -14.07
N SER A 62 2.51 -5.72 -14.55
CA SER A 62 2.75 -5.50 -15.99
C SER A 62 4.23 -5.11 -16.19
N HIS A 63 4.52 -4.00 -16.87
CA HIS A 63 5.87 -3.42 -16.93
C HIS A 63 6.35 -2.88 -15.57
N LYS A 64 5.45 -2.80 -14.59
CA LYS A 64 5.66 -2.39 -13.22
C LYS A 64 4.79 -3.24 -12.31
N ILE A 65 5.19 -3.43 -11.06
CA ILE A 65 4.35 -4.01 -10.02
C ILE A 65 3.69 -2.84 -9.28
N LYS A 66 2.36 -2.84 -9.25
CA LYS A 66 1.57 -1.87 -8.48
C LYS A 66 0.79 -2.61 -7.42
N ILE A 67 0.98 -2.22 -6.16
CA ILE A 67 0.26 -2.77 -5.03
C ILE A 67 -0.66 -1.69 -4.48
N TYR A 68 -1.96 -2.00 -4.45
CA TYR A 68 -3.01 -1.15 -3.93
C TYR A 68 -3.50 -1.71 -2.60
N ILE A 69 -3.46 -0.90 -1.55
CA ILE A 69 -4.10 -1.17 -0.27
C ILE A 69 -5.31 -0.24 -0.18
N ILE A 70 -6.50 -0.79 -0.38
CA ILE A 70 -7.75 -0.03 -0.53
C ILE A 70 -8.56 -0.15 0.76
N PHE A 71 -8.82 0.97 1.43
CA PHE A 71 -9.59 1.00 2.67
C PHE A 71 -11.09 0.97 2.40
N LYS A 72 -11.84 0.18 3.18
CA LYS A 72 -13.28 -0.03 2.97
C LYS A 72 -14.15 1.13 3.46
N ASP A 73 -13.75 1.74 4.57
CA ASP A 73 -14.51 2.83 5.18
C ASP A 73 -13.99 4.20 4.71
N TYR A 74 -14.88 4.98 4.11
CA TYR A 74 -14.59 6.29 3.53
C TYR A 74 -14.71 7.44 4.55
N ILE A 75 -14.84 7.12 5.84
CA ILE A 75 -15.37 7.99 6.92
C ILE A 75 -14.47 9.20 7.26
N TYR A 76 -13.47 9.51 6.45
CA TYR A 76 -12.58 10.65 6.64
C TYR A 76 -12.50 11.53 5.39
N LEU A 77 -13.66 11.84 4.80
CA LEU A 77 -13.87 12.94 3.83
C LEU A 77 -13.59 14.29 4.50
N ASP A 78 -12.34 14.54 4.88
CA ASP A 78 -11.87 15.89 5.14
C ASP A 78 -11.51 16.56 3.81
N ASN A 79 -11.58 17.89 3.78
CA ASN A 79 -11.22 18.67 2.58
C ASN A 79 -9.76 18.46 2.12
N THR A 80 -8.92 17.84 2.96
CA THR A 80 -7.52 17.56 2.64
C THR A 80 -7.10 16.18 3.16
N ILE A 81 -6.31 15.47 2.36
CA ILE A 81 -5.76 14.15 2.69
C ILE A 81 -4.82 14.19 3.91
N LEU A 82 -4.24 15.36 4.25
CA LEU A 82 -3.39 15.54 5.44
C LEU A 82 -4.18 15.40 6.76
N ASN A 83 -5.48 15.67 6.73
CA ASN A 83 -6.33 15.50 7.91
C ASN A 83 -6.81 14.05 8.10
N SER A 84 -6.63 13.20 7.09
CA SER A 84 -7.00 11.79 7.14
C SER A 84 -6.35 11.09 8.33
N LYS A 85 -7.17 10.40 9.14
CA LYS A 85 -6.68 9.56 10.25
C LYS A 85 -5.72 8.48 9.76
N ILE A 86 -5.96 7.96 8.55
CA ILE A 86 -5.12 6.91 7.95
C ILE A 86 -3.73 7.46 7.64
N VAL A 87 -3.63 8.64 7.02
CA VAL A 87 -2.33 9.29 6.76
C VAL A 87 -1.59 9.56 8.06
N ARG A 88 -2.26 10.13 9.07
CA ARG A 88 -1.65 10.39 10.38
C ARG A 88 -1.14 9.11 11.05
N ARG A 89 -1.93 8.03 11.01
CA ARG A 89 -1.52 6.71 11.52
C ARG A 89 -0.34 6.12 10.73
N PHE A 90 -0.31 6.31 9.42
CA PHE A 90 0.80 5.84 8.59
C PHE A 90 2.10 6.56 8.91
N ILE A 91 2.09 7.89 8.99
CA ILE A 91 3.26 8.69 9.38
C ILE A 91 3.74 8.30 10.79
N LYS A 92 2.81 8.10 11.73
CA LYS A 92 3.15 7.61 13.08
C LYS A 92 3.78 6.22 13.07
N LYS A 93 3.30 5.30 12.21
CA LYS A 93 3.83 3.94 12.06
C LYS A 93 5.20 3.93 11.39
N TYR A 94 5.47 4.88 10.48
CA TYR A 94 6.74 5.00 9.76
C TYR A 94 7.33 6.41 9.95
N PRO A 95 7.91 6.72 11.13
CA PRO A 95 8.40 8.08 11.45
C PRO A 95 9.45 8.61 10.47
N ILE A 96 10.21 7.74 9.81
CA ILE A 96 11.17 8.10 8.75
C ILE A 96 10.50 8.89 7.60
N LEU A 97 9.18 8.77 7.44
CA LEU A 97 8.41 9.43 6.38
C LEU A 97 7.84 10.80 6.79
N ALA A 98 7.94 11.17 8.07
CA ALA A 98 7.25 12.35 8.61
C ALA A 98 7.69 13.68 8.00
N SER A 99 8.94 13.79 7.55
CA SER A 99 9.50 14.99 6.92
C SER A 99 9.63 14.87 5.40
N SER A 100 9.08 13.81 4.82
CA SER A 100 9.51 13.27 3.52
C SER A 100 8.31 12.99 2.62
N TYR A 101 7.39 13.94 2.53
CA TYR A 101 6.24 13.86 1.65
C TYR A 101 5.92 15.21 1.01
N GLU A 102 5.24 15.17 -0.12
CA GLU A 102 4.74 16.32 -0.86
C GLU A 102 3.24 16.17 -1.09
N LEU A 103 2.48 17.24 -0.79
CA LEU A 103 1.07 17.34 -1.10
C LEU A 103 0.93 17.76 -2.57
N ILE A 104 0.61 16.80 -3.44
CA ILE A 104 0.46 17.05 -4.89
C ILE A 104 -0.84 17.81 -5.17
N ASN A 105 -1.91 17.44 -4.48
CA ASN A 105 -3.20 18.14 -4.47
C ASN A 105 -3.97 17.76 -3.20
N PRO A 106 -5.14 18.36 -2.89
CA PRO A 106 -5.88 18.07 -1.67
C PRO A 106 -6.20 16.58 -1.44
N MET A 107 -6.20 15.78 -2.50
CA MET A 107 -6.58 14.37 -2.50
C MET A 107 -5.40 13.42 -2.80
N LYS A 108 -4.16 13.92 -2.89
CA LYS A 108 -2.99 13.10 -3.21
C LYS A 108 -1.74 13.56 -2.47
N LEU A 109 -1.12 12.61 -1.76
CA LEU A 109 0.14 12.77 -1.05
C LEU A 109 1.17 11.79 -1.63
N GLU A 110 2.38 12.25 -1.95
CA GLU A 110 3.49 11.39 -2.38
C GLU A 110 4.62 11.43 -1.37
N PHE A 111 5.15 10.26 -1.02
CA PHE A 111 6.29 10.15 -0.12
C PHE A 111 7.58 10.09 -0.94
N LYS A 112 8.55 10.93 -0.56
CA LYS A 112 9.85 11.07 -1.23
C LYS A 112 10.92 10.96 -0.16
N ASN A 113 11.55 9.80 0.00
CA ASN A 113 12.67 9.61 0.94
C ASN A 113 13.74 8.72 0.30
N SER A 114 15.02 9.07 0.43
CA SER A 114 16.12 8.22 -0.01
C SER A 114 16.22 6.91 0.78
N ASN A 115 15.62 6.85 1.97
CA ASN A 115 15.62 5.68 2.85
C ASN A 115 14.49 4.69 2.58
N ILE A 116 13.62 4.95 1.60
CA ILE A 116 12.65 3.96 1.13
C ILE A 116 13.13 3.32 -0.16
N VAL A 117 12.91 2.01 -0.27
CA VAL A 117 13.28 1.27 -1.49
C VAL A 117 12.15 1.24 -2.52
N TRP A 118 10.92 1.58 -2.14
CA TRP A 118 9.79 1.66 -3.07
C TRP A 118 9.97 2.81 -4.05
N ASP A 119 9.83 2.53 -5.35
CA ASP A 119 10.00 3.53 -6.41
C ASP A 119 8.95 4.65 -6.33
N CYS A 120 7.75 4.30 -5.88
CA CYS A 120 6.73 5.27 -5.47
C CYS A 120 5.95 4.72 -4.28
N LEU A 121 5.66 5.60 -3.35
CA LEU A 121 4.72 5.41 -2.26
C LEU A 121 3.80 6.63 -2.22
N SER A 122 2.50 6.42 -2.40
CA SER A 122 1.53 7.52 -2.42
C SER A 122 0.24 7.16 -1.72
N PHE A 123 -0.43 8.18 -1.21
CA PHE A 123 -1.80 8.10 -0.73
C PHE A 123 -2.67 8.86 -1.70
N THR A 124 -3.73 8.21 -2.13
CA THR A 124 -4.77 8.82 -2.95
C THR A 124 -6.09 8.70 -2.25
N TYR A 125 -6.88 9.74 -2.38
CA TYR A 125 -8.23 9.82 -1.90
C TYR A 125 -9.13 10.18 -3.08
N ASP A 126 -10.27 9.52 -3.23
CA ASP A 126 -11.31 9.96 -4.14
C ASP A 126 -12.69 9.81 -3.49
N ALA A 127 -13.74 10.26 -4.17
CA ALA A 127 -15.11 10.22 -3.66
C ALA A 127 -15.61 8.79 -3.34
N LYS A 128 -14.90 7.76 -3.82
CA LYS A 128 -15.25 6.35 -3.69
C LYS A 128 -14.30 5.57 -2.82
N GLN A 129 -13.05 5.98 -2.60
CA GLN A 129 -12.07 5.20 -1.85
C GLN A 129 -10.82 5.98 -1.39
N ALA A 130 -10.24 5.52 -0.28
CA ALA A 130 -8.88 5.87 0.12
C ALA A 130 -7.95 4.69 -0.20
N ALA A 131 -6.79 4.97 -0.78
CA ALA A 131 -5.82 3.94 -1.13
C ALA A 131 -4.37 4.35 -0.86
N ILE A 132 -3.56 3.37 -0.48
CA ILE A 132 -2.10 3.48 -0.54
C ILE A 132 -1.64 2.72 -1.77
N THR A 133 -0.82 3.37 -2.58
CA THR A 133 -0.18 2.76 -3.74
C THR A 133 1.32 2.63 -3.49
N LEU A 134 1.83 1.42 -3.64
CA LEU A 134 3.26 1.10 -3.69
C LEU A 134 3.61 0.69 -5.12
N LEU A 135 4.74 1.16 -5.62
CA LEU A 135 5.20 0.87 -6.98
C LEU A 135 6.62 0.31 -6.98
N ILE A 136 6.83 -0.66 -7.86
CA ILE A 136 8.13 -1.22 -8.22
C ILE A 136 8.22 -1.22 -9.73
N THR A 137 9.25 -0.57 -10.26
CA THR A 137 9.64 -0.68 -11.66
C THR A 137 10.52 -1.91 -11.77
N THR A 138 10.04 -2.93 -12.48
CA THR A 138 10.86 -4.08 -12.84
C THR A 138 11.78 -3.62 -13.96
N LEU A 139 13.09 -3.55 -13.70
CA LEU A 139 14.07 -3.43 -14.77
C LEU A 139 14.04 -4.75 -15.53
N ASN A 140 13.76 -4.68 -16.84
CA ASN A 140 13.84 -5.83 -17.74
C ASN A 140 15.22 -6.48 -17.70
#